data_AF-A0A5E4HKJ3-F1
#
_entry.id   AF-A0A5E4HKJ3-F1
#
_cell.length_a   1.000
_cell.length_b   1.000
_cell.length_c   1.000
_cell.angle_alpha   90.00
_cell.angle_beta   90.00
_cell.angle_gamma   90.00
#
_symmetry.space_group_name_H-M   'P 1'
#
loop_
_entity.id
_entity.type
_entity.pdbx_description
1 polymer ?
#
loop_
_entity_poly.entity_id
_entity_poly.type
_entity_poly.pdbx_seq_one_letter_code
_entity_poly.pdbx_strand_id
1 'polypeptide(L)'
;MNRQLEWYKYLVYNKSIIGSLFTLMHLPFMLAFLSLVIIGTAAFKVVDSTVLGLSLASVSLLLYGEHMLDDTTRAGKPWKTVFNDAALVSTSCFVFILALSTGIYANRILGSLFPGAAVGIGILFCTLYGLEFRNFHTIEFGALCMATIPVSSYLAQVLTLGLEANPIVIIGLGVFGFGYGYVLRAYFEWRDKRTKAKTKIKMMPHIPKINYNLLNFNVNIPYLLFPILTQPSAPPQGQALLLYLPDKLQRSL
;
A
#
# COMPACT_ATOMS: atom_id res chain seq x y z
N MET A 1 10.76 35.17 8.48
CA MET A 1 9.97 33.94 8.70
C MET A 1 9.56 33.41 7.32
N ASN A 2 9.79 32.13 7.02
CA ASN A 2 9.75 31.63 5.65
C ASN A 2 8.29 31.49 5.18
N ARG A 3 7.82 32.30 4.22
CA ARG A 3 6.41 32.31 3.75
C ARG A 3 5.90 30.92 3.36
N GLN A 4 6.74 30.07 2.78
CA GLN A 4 6.37 28.69 2.43
C GLN A 4 5.95 27.84 3.64
N LEU A 5 6.53 28.09 4.82
CA LEU A 5 6.19 27.41 6.07
C LEU A 5 4.85 27.89 6.66
N GLU A 6 4.46 29.14 6.40
CA GLU A 6 3.14 29.66 6.78
C GLU A 6 2.02 29.12 5.89
N TRP A 7 2.25 29.04 4.57
CA TRP A 7 1.30 28.42 3.64
C TRP A 7 1.08 26.94 3.94
N TYR A 8 2.14 26.20 4.29
CA TYR A 8 2.02 24.80 4.69
C TYR A 8 1.21 24.64 5.98
N LYS A 9 1.38 25.53 6.96
CA LYS A 9 0.53 25.56 8.16
C LYS A 9 -0.93 25.88 7.83
N TYR A 10 -1.19 26.80 6.90
CA TYR A 10 -2.55 27.16 6.50
C TYR A 10 -3.27 26.07 5.69
N LEU A 11 -2.54 25.29 4.89
CA LEU A 11 -3.11 24.14 4.17
C LEU A 11 -3.33 22.93 5.07
N VAL A 12 -2.39 22.65 5.99
CA VAL A 12 -2.43 21.50 6.92
C VAL A 12 -3.37 21.70 8.11
N TYR A 13 -3.70 22.94 8.48
CA TYR A 13 -4.57 23.26 9.62
C TYR A 13 -5.84 24.01 9.24
N ASN A 14 -6.29 23.92 7.99
CA ASN A 14 -7.56 24.51 7.62
C ASN A 14 -8.71 23.60 8.06
N LYS A 15 -9.62 24.11 8.88
CA LYS A 15 -10.89 23.43 9.24
C LYS A 15 -11.88 23.36 8.05
N SER A 16 -11.39 23.37 6.82
CA SER A 16 -12.21 23.27 5.61
C SER A 16 -12.12 21.86 5.03
N ILE A 17 -13.18 21.46 4.34
CA ILE A 17 -13.26 20.18 3.63
C ILE A 17 -12.11 20.07 2.61
N ILE A 18 -11.90 21.11 1.80
CA ILE A 18 -10.87 21.14 0.76
C ILE A 18 -9.47 21.04 1.38
N GLY A 19 -9.19 21.80 2.45
CA GLY A 19 -7.90 21.73 3.14
C GLY A 19 -7.63 20.35 3.74
N SER A 20 -8.66 19.70 4.27
CA SER A 20 -8.56 18.33 4.80
C SER A 20 -8.24 17.31 3.71
N LEU A 21 -8.82 17.42 2.51
CA LEU A 21 -8.49 16.55 1.37
C LEU A 21 -7.02 16.72 0.93
N PHE A 22 -6.52 17.96 0.83
CA PHE A 22 -5.10 18.21 0.54
C PHE A 22 -4.17 17.72 1.65
N THR A 23 -4.60 17.81 2.91
CA THR A 23 -3.84 17.30 4.05
C THR A 23 -3.71 15.78 3.98
N LEU A 24 -4.81 15.07 3.73
CA LEU A 24 -4.83 13.61 3.54
C LEU A 24 -4.02 13.18 2.31
N MET A 25 -3.94 14.01 1.28
CA MET A 25 -3.10 13.72 0.11
C MET A 25 -1.61 13.74 0.47
N HIS A 26 -1.22 14.50 1.50
CA HIS A 26 0.14 14.65 2.00
C HIS A 26 1.21 14.60 0.88
N LEU A 27 1.08 15.50 -0.10
CA LEU A 27 1.74 15.39 -1.42
C LEU A 27 3.26 15.08 -1.37
N PRO A 28 4.10 15.70 -0.50
CA PRO A 28 5.52 15.35 -0.44
C PRO A 28 5.78 13.89 -0.10
N PHE A 29 4.95 13.30 0.76
CA PHE A 29 5.04 11.90 1.11
C PHE A 29 4.57 11.01 -0.03
N MET A 30 3.43 11.31 -0.66
CA MET A 30 3.01 10.52 -1.84
C MET A 30 4.06 10.57 -2.96
N LEU A 31 4.64 11.73 -3.25
CA LEU A 31 5.70 11.86 -4.26
C LEU A 31 6.91 10.97 -3.96
N ALA A 32 7.29 10.83 -2.69
CA ALA A 32 8.37 9.93 -2.29
C ALA A 32 8.07 8.47 -2.67
N PHE A 33 6.83 8.00 -2.48
CA PHE A 33 6.43 6.63 -2.83
C PHE A 33 6.20 6.47 -4.33
N LEU A 34 5.65 7.47 -5.01
CA LEU A 34 5.51 7.46 -6.46
C LEU A 34 6.87 7.45 -7.16
N SER A 35 7.90 8.03 -6.55
CA SER A 35 9.26 7.91 -7.06
C SER A 35 9.76 6.46 -7.08
N LEU A 36 9.32 5.62 -6.12
CA LEU A 36 9.66 4.19 -6.12
C LEU A 36 9.05 3.45 -7.31
N VAL A 37 7.86 3.85 -7.77
CA VAL A 37 7.27 3.31 -9.02
C VAL A 37 8.20 3.62 -10.20
N ILE A 38 8.65 4.87 -10.31
CA ILE A 38 9.58 5.29 -11.38
C ILE A 38 10.92 4.55 -11.30
N ILE A 39 11.44 4.33 -10.10
CA ILE A 39 12.68 3.57 -9.89
C ILE A 39 12.51 2.11 -10.36
N GLY A 40 11.33 1.52 -10.15
CA GLY A 40 11.01 0.18 -10.66
C GLY A 40 11.05 0.09 -12.20
N THR A 41 10.82 1.19 -12.91
CA THR A 41 10.88 1.23 -14.37
C THR A 41 12.24 1.68 -14.93
N ALA A 42 13.16 2.13 -14.08
CA ALA A 42 14.46 2.68 -14.50
C ALA A 42 15.39 1.65 -15.20
N ALA A 43 15.13 0.35 -15.01
CA ALA A 43 15.89 -0.73 -15.64
C ALA A 43 15.57 -0.91 -17.13
N PHE A 44 14.52 -0.27 -17.66
CA PHE A 44 14.06 -0.45 -19.04
C PHE A 44 14.45 0.73 -19.93
N LYS A 45 14.86 0.43 -21.17
CA LYS A 45 15.11 1.46 -22.20
C LYS A 45 13.82 2.03 -22.79
N VAL A 46 12.78 1.21 -22.83
CA VAL A 46 11.45 1.56 -23.32
C VAL A 46 10.47 1.20 -22.23
N VAL A 47 9.67 2.17 -21.82
CA VAL A 47 8.68 2.03 -20.75
C VAL A 47 7.29 2.11 -21.36
N ASP A 48 6.43 1.15 -21.03
CA ASP A 48 5.02 1.24 -21.38
C ASP A 48 4.35 2.30 -20.50
N SER A 49 3.94 3.40 -21.14
CA SER A 49 3.34 4.55 -20.47
C SER A 49 1.98 4.23 -19.84
N THR A 50 1.21 3.30 -20.42
CA THR A 50 -0.10 2.89 -19.90
C THR A 50 0.09 2.15 -18.58
N VAL A 51 1.03 1.20 -18.54
CA VAL A 51 1.31 0.38 -17.37
C VAL A 51 1.99 1.19 -16.28
N LEU A 52 2.86 2.13 -16.65
CA LEU A 52 3.39 3.11 -15.70
C LEU A 52 2.27 3.97 -15.10
N GLY A 53 1.37 4.49 -15.94
CA GLY A 53 0.22 5.29 -15.50
C GLY A 53 -0.70 4.52 -14.54
N LEU A 54 -1.01 3.26 -14.86
CA LEU A 54 -1.79 2.39 -13.99
C LEU A 54 -1.08 2.09 -12.67
N SER A 55 0.23 1.85 -12.70
CA SER A 55 1.03 1.63 -11.49
C SER A 55 1.03 2.87 -10.58
N LEU A 56 1.24 4.05 -11.15
CA LEU A 56 1.17 5.32 -10.42
C LEU A 56 -0.22 5.57 -9.84
N ALA A 57 -1.27 5.30 -10.61
CA ALA A 57 -2.66 5.45 -10.15
C ALA A 57 -2.97 4.49 -8.99
N SER A 58 -2.62 3.20 -9.11
CA SER A 58 -2.86 2.22 -8.05
C SER A 58 -2.11 2.58 -6.76
N VAL A 59 -0.82 2.93 -6.84
CA VAL A 59 -0.05 3.33 -5.65
C VAL A 59 -0.59 4.61 -5.04
N SER A 60 -0.98 5.61 -5.84
CA SER A 60 -1.59 6.85 -5.33
C SER A 60 -2.88 6.58 -4.57
N LEU A 61 -3.76 5.73 -5.13
CA LEU A 61 -5.02 5.36 -4.49
C LEU A 61 -4.77 4.57 -3.19
N LEU A 62 -3.86 3.60 -3.20
CA LEU A 62 -3.51 2.83 -2.00
C LEU A 62 -3.02 3.74 -0.85
N LEU A 63 -2.11 4.67 -1.13
CA LEU A 63 -1.58 5.59 -0.11
C LEU A 63 -2.66 6.56 0.38
N TYR A 64 -3.49 7.08 -0.53
CA TYR A 64 -4.56 7.98 -0.14
C TYR A 64 -5.60 7.28 0.74
N GLY A 65 -5.94 6.03 0.43
CA GLY A 65 -6.81 5.21 1.28
C GLY A 65 -6.18 4.86 2.63
N GLU A 66 -4.87 4.62 2.67
CA GLU A 66 -4.12 4.37 3.91
C GLU A 66 -4.11 5.59 4.83
N HIS A 67 -3.80 6.78 4.31
CA HIS A 67 -3.83 8.02 5.10
C HIS A 67 -5.21 8.31 5.71
N MET A 68 -6.30 7.93 5.03
CA MET A 68 -7.65 8.03 5.58
C MET A 68 -7.84 7.11 6.78
N LEU A 69 -7.36 5.86 6.72
CA LEU A 69 -7.42 4.94 7.86
C LEU A 69 -6.52 5.41 9.00
N ASP A 70 -5.33 5.90 8.67
CA ASP A 70 -4.39 6.45 9.64
C ASP A 70 -5.01 7.62 10.44
N ASP A 71 -5.83 8.47 9.80
CA ASP A 71 -6.57 9.54 10.49
C ASP A 71 -7.77 9.07 11.35
N THR A 72 -8.10 7.78 11.35
CA THR A 72 -9.17 7.19 12.20
C THR A 72 -8.66 6.68 13.55
N THR A 73 -7.33 6.60 13.74
CA THR A 73 -6.75 5.85 14.85
C THR A 73 -6.81 6.61 16.18
N ARG A 74 -6.88 5.83 17.27
CA ARG A 74 -6.91 6.33 18.66
C ARG A 74 -5.56 6.88 19.16
N ALA A 75 -4.46 6.63 18.43
CA ALA A 75 -3.18 7.29 18.69
C ALA A 75 -3.24 8.81 18.45
N GLY A 76 -4.33 9.26 17.82
CA GLY A 76 -4.80 10.64 17.76
C GLY A 76 -4.62 11.16 16.35
N LYS A 77 -5.74 11.38 15.63
CA LYS A 77 -5.86 11.96 14.28
C LYS A 77 -4.59 12.70 13.84
N PRO A 78 -3.58 12.01 13.25
CA PRO A 78 -2.29 12.63 12.97
C PRO A 78 -2.43 13.80 11.98
N TRP A 79 -3.41 13.71 11.08
CA TRP A 79 -3.73 14.69 10.07
C TRP A 79 -4.76 15.72 10.55
N LYS A 80 -5.48 15.41 11.64
CA LYS A 80 -6.47 16.30 12.30
C LYS A 80 -7.50 16.85 11.33
N THR A 81 -7.96 16.01 10.42
CA THR A 81 -8.94 16.44 9.40
C THR A 81 -10.31 16.70 10.04
N VAL A 82 -11.16 17.42 9.32
CA VAL A 82 -12.53 17.72 9.78
C VAL A 82 -13.49 16.54 9.65
N PHE A 83 -13.04 15.43 9.05
CA PHE A 83 -13.89 14.28 8.77
C PHE A 83 -14.09 13.42 10.03
N ASN A 84 -15.28 12.89 10.17
CA ASN A 84 -15.56 11.87 11.18
C ASN A 84 -15.02 10.51 10.73
N ASP A 85 -14.87 9.58 11.67
CA ASP A 85 -14.19 8.31 11.41
C ASP A 85 -14.98 7.44 10.41
N ALA A 86 -16.32 7.51 10.44
CA ALA A 86 -17.16 6.80 9.48
C ALA A 86 -16.94 7.29 8.03
N ALA A 87 -16.79 8.60 7.83
CA ALA A 87 -16.48 9.19 6.52
C ALA A 87 -15.08 8.80 6.04
N LEU A 88 -14.08 8.79 6.93
CA LEU A 88 -12.72 8.37 6.61
C LEU A 88 -12.66 6.88 6.21
N VAL A 89 -13.27 5.99 7.00
CA VAL A 89 -13.32 4.55 6.69
C VAL A 89 -14.07 4.28 5.38
N SER A 90 -15.26 4.87 5.19
CA SER A 90 -16.04 4.65 3.98
C SER A 90 -15.34 5.17 2.72
N THR A 91 -14.69 6.32 2.81
CA THR A 91 -13.92 6.88 1.68
C THR A 91 -12.69 6.04 1.41
N SER A 92 -11.99 5.55 2.44
CA SER A 92 -10.87 4.61 2.28
C SER A 92 -11.30 3.33 1.57
N CYS A 93 -12.41 2.71 1.98
CA CYS A 93 -12.98 1.55 1.31
C CYS A 93 -13.29 1.83 -0.17
N PHE A 94 -13.88 2.98 -0.48
CA PHE A 94 -14.16 3.38 -1.86
C PHE A 94 -12.87 3.54 -2.68
N VAL A 95 -11.86 4.19 -2.11
CA VAL A 95 -10.55 4.37 -2.75
C VAL A 95 -9.85 3.03 -2.98
N PHE A 96 -9.93 2.08 -2.05
CA PHE A 96 -9.39 0.73 -2.23
C PHE A 96 -10.13 -0.07 -3.30
N ILE A 97 -11.47 0.07 -3.40
CA ILE A 97 -12.24 -0.53 -4.49
C ILE A 97 -11.79 0.04 -5.84
N LEU A 98 -11.55 1.35 -5.93
CA LEU A 98 -11.01 1.97 -7.14
C LEU A 98 -9.60 1.45 -7.45
N ALA A 99 -8.72 1.35 -6.45
CA ALA A 99 -7.37 0.81 -6.62
C ALA A 99 -7.43 -0.62 -7.17
N LEU A 100 -8.24 -1.48 -6.56
CA LEU A 100 -8.44 -2.87 -6.99
C LEU A 100 -8.99 -2.94 -8.41
N SER A 101 -9.93 -2.06 -8.76
CA SER A 101 -10.50 -1.96 -10.10
C SER A 101 -9.43 -1.60 -11.13
N THR A 102 -8.50 -0.67 -10.82
CA THR A 102 -7.33 -0.41 -11.68
C THR A 102 -6.43 -1.63 -11.84
N GLY A 103 -6.18 -2.40 -10.76
CA GLY A 103 -5.40 -3.64 -10.84
C GLY A 103 -6.07 -4.72 -11.68
N ILE A 104 -7.38 -4.92 -11.51
CA ILE A 104 -8.18 -5.87 -12.31
C ILE A 104 -8.22 -5.44 -13.78
N TYR A 105 -8.34 -4.14 -14.05
CA TYR A 105 -8.26 -3.63 -15.41
C TYR A 105 -6.87 -3.90 -16.03
N ALA A 106 -5.79 -3.71 -15.27
CA ALA A 106 -4.44 -4.06 -15.71
C ALA A 106 -4.28 -5.56 -16.00
N ASN A 107 -4.98 -6.46 -15.30
CA ASN A 107 -4.95 -7.89 -15.60
C ASN A 107 -5.37 -8.19 -17.03
N ARG A 108 -6.38 -7.47 -17.54
CA ARG A 108 -6.87 -7.62 -18.92
C ARG A 108 -5.84 -7.17 -19.93
N ILE A 109 -5.15 -6.06 -19.67
CA ILE A 109 -4.12 -5.51 -20.57
C ILE A 109 -2.90 -6.44 -20.61
N LEU A 110 -2.52 -6.99 -19.46
CA LEU A 110 -1.29 -7.77 -19.30
C LEU A 110 -1.48 -9.28 -19.45
N GLY A 111 -2.72 -9.76 -19.64
CA GLY A 111 -3.03 -11.19 -19.72
C GLY A 111 -2.61 -11.98 -18.47
N SER A 112 -2.53 -11.34 -17.31
CA SER A 112 -1.99 -11.90 -16.07
C SER A 112 -2.82 -11.48 -14.87
N LEU A 113 -3.00 -12.36 -13.88
CA LEU A 113 -3.69 -12.03 -12.62
C LEU A 113 -2.81 -11.24 -11.64
N PHE A 114 -1.51 -11.12 -11.94
CA PHE A 114 -0.51 -10.52 -11.05
C PHE A 114 -0.85 -9.08 -10.61
N PRO A 115 -1.19 -8.12 -11.50
CA PRO A 115 -1.49 -6.75 -11.08
C PRO A 115 -2.62 -6.66 -10.05
N GLY A 116 -3.72 -7.36 -10.29
CA GLY A 116 -4.86 -7.40 -9.36
C GLY A 116 -4.48 -8.04 -8.02
N ALA A 117 -3.71 -9.13 -8.03
CA ALA A 117 -3.22 -9.76 -6.80
C ALA A 117 -2.27 -8.83 -6.03
N ALA A 118 -1.35 -8.14 -6.72
CA ALA A 118 -0.41 -7.20 -6.12
C ALA A 118 -1.16 -6.03 -5.45
N VAL A 119 -2.17 -5.46 -6.12
CA VAL A 119 -3.01 -4.42 -5.51
C VAL A 119 -3.81 -4.96 -4.33
N GLY A 120 -4.39 -6.15 -4.42
CA GLY A 120 -5.12 -6.77 -3.31
C GLY A 120 -4.25 -6.97 -2.06
N ILE A 121 -3.01 -7.44 -2.24
CA ILE A 121 -2.01 -7.53 -1.15
C ILE A 121 -1.66 -6.13 -0.63
N GLY A 122 -1.51 -5.14 -1.52
CA GLY A 122 -1.31 -3.75 -1.15
C GLY A 122 -2.41 -3.19 -0.26
N ILE A 123 -3.69 -3.47 -0.58
CA ILE A 123 -4.85 -3.07 0.25
C ILE A 123 -4.76 -3.72 1.63
N LEU A 124 -4.46 -5.02 1.71
CA LEU A 124 -4.28 -5.71 2.98
C LEU A 124 -3.19 -5.04 3.83
N PHE A 125 -2.03 -4.75 3.24
CA PHE A 125 -0.92 -4.09 3.95
C PHE A 125 -1.26 -2.67 4.38
N CYS A 126 -1.88 -1.87 3.50
CA CYS A 126 -2.35 -0.53 3.82
C CYS A 126 -3.36 -0.53 4.97
N THR A 127 -4.26 -1.51 4.99
CA THR A 127 -5.26 -1.67 6.05
C THR A 127 -4.61 -2.08 7.37
N LEU A 128 -3.71 -3.08 7.35
CA LEU A 128 -3.00 -3.54 8.54
C LEU A 128 -2.12 -2.43 9.14
N TYR A 129 -1.46 -1.66 8.28
CA TYR A 129 -0.58 -0.57 8.69
C TYR A 129 -1.36 0.65 9.20
N GLY A 130 -2.35 1.12 8.42
CA GLY A 130 -3.12 2.34 8.71
C GLY A 130 -4.09 2.20 9.88
N LEU A 131 -4.54 0.99 10.21
CA LEU A 131 -5.29 0.74 11.45
C LEU A 131 -4.39 0.51 12.67
N GLU A 132 -3.07 0.68 12.52
CA GLU A 132 -2.06 0.49 13.56
C GLU A 132 -2.19 -0.87 14.28
N PHE A 133 -2.48 -1.95 13.55
CA PHE A 133 -2.52 -3.26 14.19
C PHE A 133 -1.14 -3.57 14.78
N ARG A 134 -1.11 -3.87 16.09
CA ARG A 134 0.08 -3.82 16.96
C ARG A 134 1.33 -4.53 16.43
N ASN A 135 1.18 -5.56 15.59
CA ASN A 135 2.28 -6.34 15.04
C ASN A 135 2.72 -5.89 13.63
N PHE A 136 2.00 -4.95 13.03
CA PHE A 136 2.18 -4.49 11.65
C PHE A 136 2.59 -3.02 11.55
N HIS A 137 2.41 -2.23 12.60
CA HIS A 137 2.90 -0.84 12.64
C HIS A 137 4.37 -0.77 13.11
N THR A 138 5.25 -1.53 12.47
CA THR A 138 6.70 -1.55 12.76
C THR A 138 7.51 -0.90 11.65
N ILE A 139 8.76 -0.52 11.95
CA ILE A 139 9.71 -0.01 10.94
C ILE A 139 9.91 -1.06 9.84
N GLU A 140 10.11 -2.31 10.24
CA GLU A 140 10.42 -3.43 9.34
C GLU A 140 9.26 -3.75 8.41
N PHE A 141 8.03 -3.78 8.94
CA PHE A 141 6.85 -4.02 8.12
C PHE A 141 6.61 -2.86 7.15
N GLY A 142 6.70 -1.61 7.62
CA GLY A 142 6.62 -0.44 6.74
C GLY A 142 7.68 -0.44 5.64
N ALA A 143 8.91 -0.85 5.96
CA ALA A 143 10.00 -1.00 4.99
C ALA A 143 9.73 -2.11 3.97
N LEU A 144 9.22 -3.27 4.42
CA LEU A 144 8.78 -4.36 3.54
C LEU A 144 7.69 -3.88 2.57
N CYS A 145 6.70 -3.14 3.04
CA CYS A 145 5.66 -2.57 2.18
C CYS A 145 6.22 -1.60 1.14
N MET A 146 7.25 -0.80 1.47
CA MET A 146 7.89 0.07 0.48
C MET A 146 8.72 -0.71 -0.54
N ALA A 147 9.34 -1.82 -0.14
CA ALA A 147 10.12 -2.69 -1.03
C ALA A 147 9.27 -3.30 -2.15
N THR A 148 7.97 -3.55 -1.92
CA THR A 148 7.10 -4.15 -2.93
C THR A 148 6.76 -3.19 -4.07
N ILE A 149 6.81 -1.87 -3.86
CA ILE A 149 6.43 -0.86 -4.86
C ILE A 149 7.36 -0.89 -6.09
N PRO A 150 8.68 -0.70 -5.97
CA PRO A 150 9.57 -0.72 -7.12
C PRO A 150 9.61 -2.12 -7.76
N VAL A 151 9.54 -3.18 -6.96
CA VAL A 151 9.51 -4.57 -7.46
C VAL A 151 8.26 -4.85 -8.29
N SER A 152 7.07 -4.46 -7.81
CA SER A 152 5.82 -4.68 -8.53
C SER A 152 5.75 -3.85 -9.81
N SER A 153 6.28 -2.62 -9.78
CA SER A 153 6.38 -1.78 -10.99
C SER A 153 7.32 -2.38 -12.03
N TYR A 154 8.48 -2.91 -11.62
CA TYR A 154 9.39 -3.64 -12.49
C TYR A 154 8.70 -4.85 -13.12
N LEU A 155 8.07 -5.70 -12.30
CA LEU A 155 7.40 -6.92 -12.77
C LEU A 155 6.24 -6.62 -13.72
N ALA A 156 5.49 -5.53 -13.49
CA ALA A 156 4.45 -5.10 -14.41
C ALA A 156 5.02 -4.75 -15.80
N GLN A 157 6.14 -4.03 -15.85
CA GLN A 157 6.82 -3.70 -17.12
C GLN A 157 7.40 -4.96 -17.79
N VAL A 158 8.00 -5.89 -17.04
CA VAL A 158 8.47 -7.19 -17.56
C VAL A 158 7.34 -7.94 -18.25
N LEU A 159 6.18 -8.07 -17.59
CA LEU A 159 5.02 -8.76 -18.14
C LEU A 159 4.50 -8.09 -19.42
N THR A 160 4.46 -6.76 -19.43
CA THR A 160 4.00 -5.97 -20.58
C THR A 160 4.89 -6.18 -21.81
N LEU A 161 6.20 -6.17 -21.59
CA LEU A 161 7.19 -6.29 -22.64
C LEU A 161 7.44 -7.76 -23.05
N GLY A 162 6.78 -8.73 -22.41
CA GLY A 162 6.98 -10.16 -22.66
C GLY A 162 8.40 -10.62 -22.33
N LEU A 163 9.05 -9.98 -21.36
CA LEU A 163 10.42 -10.28 -20.97
C LEU A 163 10.47 -11.32 -19.85
N GLU A 164 11.64 -11.92 -19.66
CA GLU A 164 11.91 -12.73 -18.48
C GLU A 164 12.34 -11.83 -17.31
N ALA A 165 11.81 -12.11 -16.13
CA ALA A 165 12.12 -11.34 -14.94
C ALA A 165 13.56 -11.64 -14.47
N ASN A 166 14.38 -10.59 -14.32
CA ASN A 166 15.75 -10.75 -13.85
C ASN A 166 15.78 -10.78 -12.31
N PRO A 167 16.18 -11.90 -11.67
CA PRO A 167 16.17 -12.03 -10.22
C PRO A 167 17.12 -11.05 -9.52
N ILE A 168 18.23 -10.67 -10.17
CA ILE A 168 19.18 -9.69 -9.61
C ILE A 168 18.52 -8.31 -9.52
N VAL A 169 17.74 -7.93 -10.54
CA VAL A 169 17.01 -6.65 -10.52
C VAL A 169 15.93 -6.66 -9.45
N ILE A 170 15.17 -7.76 -9.32
CA ILE A 170 14.16 -7.93 -8.27
C ILE A 170 14.79 -7.79 -6.87
N ILE A 171 15.89 -8.50 -6.61
CA ILE A 171 16.60 -8.43 -5.33
C ILE A 171 17.13 -7.01 -5.10
N GLY A 172 17.74 -6.39 -6.10
CA GLY A 172 18.28 -5.04 -6.02
C GLY A 172 17.21 -4.01 -5.68
N LEU A 173 16.06 -4.03 -6.37
CA LEU A 173 14.93 -3.15 -6.11
C LEU A 173 14.30 -3.41 -4.74
N GLY A 174 14.20 -4.68 -4.33
CA GLY A 174 13.71 -5.07 -3.01
C GLY A 174 14.59 -4.55 -1.89
N VAL A 175 15.91 -4.73 -1.99
CA VAL A 175 16.89 -4.22 -1.01
C VAL A 175 16.87 -2.69 -0.98
N PHE A 176 16.84 -2.04 -2.15
CA PHE A 176 16.76 -0.59 -2.24
C PHE A 176 15.48 -0.05 -1.58
N GLY A 177 14.32 -0.57 -1.94
CA GLY A 177 13.04 -0.12 -1.40
C GLY A 177 12.90 -0.40 0.09
N PHE A 178 13.40 -1.53 0.57
CA PHE A 178 13.47 -1.84 2.00
C PHE A 178 14.38 -0.86 2.74
N GLY A 179 15.63 -0.67 2.27
CA GLY A 179 16.59 0.23 2.89
C GLY A 179 16.08 1.67 2.93
N TYR A 180 15.49 2.15 1.82
CA TYR A 180 14.84 3.46 1.74
C TYR A 180 13.72 3.60 2.77
N GLY A 181 12.80 2.62 2.82
CA GLY A 181 11.68 2.65 3.76
C GLY A 181 12.11 2.55 5.21
N TYR A 182 13.12 1.73 5.50
CA TYR A 182 13.68 1.57 6.85
C TYR A 182 14.28 2.89 7.36
N VAL A 183 15.14 3.52 6.56
CA VAL A 183 15.77 4.81 6.92
C VAL A 183 14.72 5.89 7.12
N LEU A 184 13.74 5.99 6.22
CA LEU A 184 12.67 6.98 6.31
C LEU A 184 11.84 6.81 7.59
N ARG A 185 11.40 5.59 7.88
CA ARG A 185 10.61 5.27 9.08
C ARG A 185 11.42 5.45 10.37
N ALA A 186 12.65 4.95 10.41
CA ALA A 186 13.54 5.12 11.56
C ALA A 186 13.83 6.59 11.86
N TYR A 187 14.00 7.41 10.82
CA TYR A 187 14.16 8.86 10.97
C TYR A 187 12.92 9.52 11.58
N PHE A 188 11.72 9.16 11.12
CA PHE A 188 10.47 9.68 11.68
C PHE A 188 10.25 9.27 13.13
N GLU A 189 10.50 8.00 13.47
CA GLU A 189 10.37 7.51 14.85
C GLU A 189 11.39 8.20 15.78
N TRP A 190 12.64 8.36 15.34
CA TRP A 190 13.66 9.11 16.07
C TRP A 190 13.24 10.56 16.31
N ARG A 191 12.70 11.23 15.29
CA ARG A 191 12.23 12.63 15.38
C ARG A 191 11.05 12.75 16.36
N ASP A 192 10.12 11.82 16.34
CA ASP A 192 8.95 11.83 17.23
C ASP A 192 9.38 11.62 18.70
N LYS A 193 10.26 10.64 18.96
CA LYS A 193 10.87 10.43 20.29
C LYS A 193 11.54 11.69 20.83
N ARG A 194 12.30 12.40 19.99
CA ARG A 194 12.96 13.68 20.36
C ARG A 194 11.94 14.77 20.69
N THR A 195 10.87 14.85 19.92
CA THR A 195 9.82 15.85 20.11
C THR A 195 9.08 15.58 21.41
N LYS A 196 8.66 14.34 21.64
CA LYS A 196 8.05 13.89 22.91
C LYS A 196 8.97 14.14 24.11
N ALA A 197 10.26 13.85 24.00
CA ALA A 197 11.23 14.13 25.07
C ALA A 197 11.34 15.63 25.39
N LYS A 198 11.41 16.51 24.37
CA LYS A 198 11.44 17.97 24.58
C LYS A 198 10.15 18.50 25.20
N THR A 199 8.99 17.97 24.82
CA THR A 199 7.70 18.36 25.38
C THR A 199 7.54 17.86 26.81
N LYS A 200 8.02 16.65 27.12
CA LYS A 200 7.99 16.06 28.48
C LYS A 200 8.92 16.80 29.45
N ILE A 201 10.08 17.26 28.99
CA ILE A 201 10.99 18.14 29.77
C ILE A 201 10.33 19.50 30.07
N LYS A 202 9.44 19.99 29.20
CA LYS A 202 8.63 21.20 29.45
C LYS A 202 7.40 20.96 30.35
N MET A 203 7.01 19.71 30.62
CA MET A 203 5.72 19.36 31.24
C MET A 203 5.83 18.56 32.56
N MET A 204 6.89 18.73 33.36
CA MET A 204 6.87 18.24 34.75
C MET A 204 7.31 19.31 35.77
N PRO A 205 6.55 19.59 36.87
CA PRO A 205 5.16 19.20 37.17
C PRO A 205 4.23 20.37 37.52
N HIS A 206 2.99 20.29 37.02
CA HIS A 206 1.82 20.63 37.83
C HIS A 206 0.83 19.48 37.67
N ILE A 207 0.90 18.52 38.59
CA ILE A 207 0.00 17.36 38.64
C ILE A 207 -1.09 17.66 39.68
N PRO A 208 -2.38 17.67 39.31
CA PRO A 208 -3.43 17.16 40.17
C PRO A 208 -3.68 15.69 39.77
N LYS A 209 -3.67 14.82 40.77
CA LYS A 209 -4.00 13.39 40.65
C LYS A 209 -5.43 13.26 40.10
N ILE A 210 -5.60 12.54 39.00
CA ILE A 210 -6.93 12.06 38.55
C ILE A 210 -7.01 10.57 38.87
N ASN A 211 -8.13 10.20 39.48
CA ASN A 211 -8.44 8.90 40.06
C ASN A 211 -8.73 7.86 38.96
N TYR A 212 -7.94 6.78 38.89
CA TYR A 212 -8.12 5.68 37.95
C TYR A 212 -9.08 4.64 38.54
N ASN A 213 -10.36 4.97 38.57
CA ASN A 213 -11.42 3.98 38.70
C ASN A 213 -12.43 4.30 37.60
N LEU A 214 -12.29 3.65 36.44
CA LEU A 214 -13.37 3.34 35.51
C LEU A 214 -12.79 2.61 34.29
N LEU A 215 -13.40 1.45 34.01
CA LEU A 215 -13.34 0.63 32.79
C LEU A 215 -12.57 -0.69 32.92
N ASN A 216 -13.19 -1.59 33.71
CA ASN A 216 -13.27 -3.01 33.39
C ASN A 216 -13.92 -3.17 32.01
N PHE A 217 -13.21 -3.75 31.04
CA PHE A 217 -13.84 -4.45 29.92
C PHE A 217 -13.15 -5.80 29.73
N ASN A 218 -13.90 -6.81 30.15
CA ASN A 218 -13.64 -8.23 29.99
C ASN A 218 -14.04 -8.61 28.56
N VAL A 219 -13.09 -9.01 27.71
CA VAL A 219 -13.39 -9.55 26.39
C VAL A 219 -12.66 -10.88 26.24
N ASN A 220 -13.43 -11.97 26.39
CA ASN A 220 -13.07 -13.31 25.98
C ASN A 220 -12.87 -13.34 24.46
N ILE A 221 -11.70 -13.78 24.00
CA ILE A 221 -11.43 -14.10 22.59
C ILE A 221 -11.23 -15.62 22.51
N PRO A 222 -12.11 -16.39 21.85
CA PRO A 222 -11.77 -17.75 21.50
C PRO A 222 -10.83 -17.75 20.28
N TYR A 223 -9.77 -18.54 20.40
CA TYR A 223 -8.84 -18.90 19.34
C TYR A 223 -9.48 -19.83 18.28
N LEU A 224 -8.75 -19.97 17.16
CA LEU A 224 -8.77 -21.08 16.17
C LEU A 224 -9.75 -20.91 14.99
N LEU A 225 -9.42 -21.19 13.72
CA LEU A 225 -8.28 -21.88 13.10
C LEU A 225 -8.24 -21.58 11.59
N PHE A 226 -7.03 -21.40 11.05
CA PHE A 226 -6.70 -21.67 9.65
C PHE A 226 -6.93 -23.15 9.31
N PRO A 227 -7.11 -23.47 8.02
CA PRO A 227 -6.29 -24.54 7.47
C PRO A 227 -5.58 -24.09 6.19
N ILE A 228 -4.25 -24.09 6.25
CA ILE A 228 -3.40 -24.39 5.10
C ILE A 228 -3.25 -25.91 5.09
N LEU A 229 -3.50 -26.58 3.95
CA LEU A 229 -2.76 -27.74 3.43
C LEU A 229 -3.31 -28.18 2.06
N THR A 230 -2.49 -27.95 1.02
CA THR A 230 -2.06 -28.88 -0.06
C THR A 230 -3.04 -29.59 -1.02
N GLN A 231 -2.96 -29.17 -2.31
CA GLN A 231 -2.76 -29.93 -3.58
C GLN A 231 -3.84 -30.93 -4.10
N PRO A 232 -3.91 -31.28 -5.42
CA PRO A 232 -2.91 -31.14 -6.51
C PRO A 232 -3.39 -30.48 -7.82
N SER A 233 -2.39 -30.24 -8.69
CA SER A 233 -2.48 -29.86 -10.10
C SER A 233 -3.43 -30.72 -10.94
N ALA A 234 -4.24 -30.08 -11.78
CA ALA A 234 -4.94 -30.70 -12.91
C ALA A 234 -4.48 -30.05 -14.24
N PRO A 235 -4.47 -30.80 -15.35
CA PRO A 235 -3.63 -30.55 -16.53
C PRO A 235 -4.24 -29.50 -17.48
N PRO A 236 -3.45 -28.99 -18.46
CA PRO A 236 -3.92 -27.99 -19.40
C PRO A 236 -4.99 -28.57 -20.32
N GLN A 237 -6.21 -28.04 -20.23
CA GLN A 237 -7.26 -28.26 -21.23
C GLN A 237 -6.98 -27.33 -22.41
N GLY A 238 -6.49 -27.89 -23.52
CA GLY A 238 -6.26 -27.11 -24.72
C GLY A 238 -5.56 -27.82 -25.86
N GLN A 239 -5.83 -29.11 -26.11
CA GLN A 239 -5.71 -29.72 -27.44
C GLN A 239 -6.38 -31.10 -27.48
N ALA A 240 -6.96 -31.42 -28.65
CA ALA A 240 -7.60 -32.67 -29.06
C ALA A 240 -9.10 -32.84 -28.70
N LEU A 241 -9.95 -32.14 -29.46
CA LEU A 241 -11.21 -32.72 -29.94
C LEU A 241 -11.04 -33.01 -31.44
N LEU A 242 -10.47 -34.18 -31.76
CA LEU A 242 -10.37 -34.70 -33.12
C LEU A 242 -10.39 -36.23 -33.05
N LEU A 243 -11.57 -36.78 -32.80
CA LEU A 243 -11.89 -38.19 -33.06
C LEU A 243 -13.32 -38.21 -33.60
N TYR A 244 -13.46 -38.18 -34.93
CA TYR A 244 -14.46 -38.92 -35.71
C TYR A 244 -14.21 -38.62 -37.19
N LEU A 245 -13.27 -39.36 -37.80
CA LEU A 245 -13.17 -39.49 -39.25
C LEU A 245 -13.15 -41.00 -39.56
N PRO A 246 -14.08 -41.52 -40.37
CA PRO A 246 -14.12 -42.94 -40.74
C PRO A 246 -12.99 -43.31 -41.72
N ASP A 247 -12.47 -44.54 -41.59
CA ASP A 247 -11.30 -45.13 -42.27
C ASP A 247 -11.24 -45.05 -43.82
N LYS A 248 -12.28 -44.53 -44.49
CA LYS A 248 -12.32 -44.45 -45.96
C LYS A 248 -11.68 -43.21 -46.56
N LEU A 249 -11.17 -42.25 -45.77
CA LEU A 249 -10.60 -40.99 -46.27
C LEU A 249 -9.07 -40.84 -46.14
N GLN A 250 -8.35 -41.84 -45.61
CA GLN A 250 -6.88 -41.78 -45.44
C GLN A 250 -6.05 -42.35 -46.60
N ARG A 251 -6.65 -42.78 -47.73
CA ARG A 251 -5.90 -43.40 -48.86
C ARG A 251 -5.84 -42.58 -50.15
N SER A 252 -5.95 -41.25 -50.07
CA SER A 252 -5.76 -40.39 -51.26
C SER A 252 -5.13 -39.03 -50.96
N LEU A 253 -4.27 -38.95 -49.94
CA LEU A 253 -3.33 -37.84 -49.75
C LEU A 253 -1.94 -38.41 -49.51
#